data_AF-A0A938LUP1-F1
#
_entry.id   AF-A0A938LUP1-F1
#
_cell.length_a   1.000
_cell.length_b   1.000
_cell.length_c   1.000
_cell.angle_alpha   90.00
_cell.angle_beta   90.00
_cell.angle_gamma   90.00
#
_symmetry.space_group_name_H-M   'P 1'
#
loop_
_entity.id
_entity.type
_entity.pdbx_description
1 polymer ?
#
loop_
_entity_poly.entity_id
_entity_poly.type
_entity_poly.pdbx_seq_one_letter_code
_entity_poly.pdbx_strand_id
1 'polypeptide(L)'
;FDTMGQVFLRSGTGADDTYCLFSCGGILDQHRHYDALNFTIYHRGFLALDSGTRYEEFVNGEHLANYYAQTVAHNCVLIHQPGEPPARYWGGTVTGNHGGQHKALGSVLKAFETNRDYVYVAGDATACYQHGAKGGLPEKCRLATRQLVFLLPHHFVIFDRVETTDAAYRKDWLIHTAHEPVLEGKLLRADHGRGRMFCRTLLPQDAVLTPVGGPGKEFWAAGKNWDIVNKGLKPEDLAMMGQWRVEVSPGAARQADVFLHVIQVGDQKLPQMDRTELLQEGPRRGVRLSLAGRTWDVTFDTSGPLSGHIRRAGGPAPLDRPLTTTVQAQSGI
;
A
#
# COMPACT_ATOMS: atom_id res chain seq x y z
N PHE A 1 -3.06 -7.79 15.75
CA PHE A 1 -2.36 -7.30 16.96
C PHE A 1 -2.91 -5.92 17.29
N ASP A 2 -3.90 -5.88 18.19
CA ASP A 2 -4.77 -4.70 18.32
C ASP A 2 -4.03 -3.49 18.89
N THR A 3 -3.17 -3.69 19.89
CA THR A 3 -2.40 -2.61 20.52
C THR A 3 -1.41 -1.96 19.54
N MET A 4 -0.75 -2.76 18.70
CA MET A 4 0.23 -2.28 17.71
C MET A 4 -0.44 -1.78 16.42
N GLY A 5 -1.66 -2.22 16.12
CA GLY A 5 -2.34 -1.90 14.87
C GLY A 5 -1.71 -2.60 13.67
N GLN A 6 -1.42 -3.89 13.80
CA GLN A 6 -0.77 -4.68 12.75
C GLN A 6 -1.50 -6.00 12.50
N VAL A 7 -1.64 -6.35 11.23
CA VAL A 7 -2.15 -7.64 10.77
C VAL A 7 -1.08 -8.30 9.91
N PHE A 8 -0.74 -9.56 10.19
CA PHE A 8 0.17 -10.35 9.37
C PHE A 8 -0.63 -11.38 8.59
N LEU A 9 -0.52 -11.34 7.28
CA LEU A 9 -1.11 -12.28 6.34
C LEU A 9 0.02 -13.19 5.84
N ARG A 10 -0.15 -14.51 5.89
CA ARG A 10 0.92 -15.46 5.51
C ARG A 10 0.37 -16.68 4.80
N SER A 11 1.13 -17.23 3.84
CA SER A 11 0.80 -18.51 3.19
C SER A 11 1.25 -19.73 3.99
N GLY A 12 2.16 -19.53 4.94
CA GLY A 12 2.73 -20.58 5.78
C GLY A 12 3.73 -19.98 6.78
N THR A 13 4.70 -20.78 7.21
CA THR A 13 5.71 -20.40 8.22
C THR A 13 7.14 -20.70 7.78
N GLY A 14 7.33 -21.17 6.54
CA GLY A 14 8.62 -21.45 5.96
C GLY A 14 9.33 -20.21 5.43
N ALA A 15 10.61 -20.36 5.11
CA ALA A 15 11.44 -19.29 4.54
C ALA A 15 11.03 -18.90 3.10
N ASP A 16 10.31 -19.78 2.41
CA ASP A 16 9.86 -19.60 1.03
C ASP A 16 8.39 -19.19 0.94
N ASP A 17 7.72 -19.01 2.09
CA ASP A 17 6.33 -18.57 2.15
C ASP A 17 6.20 -17.07 1.88
N THR A 18 5.00 -16.68 1.48
CA THR A 18 4.61 -15.28 1.32
C THR A 18 4.17 -14.71 2.66
N TYR A 19 4.68 -13.53 2.99
CA TYR A 19 4.26 -12.74 4.15
C TYR A 19 3.85 -11.35 3.70
N CYS A 20 2.79 -10.83 4.31
CA CYS A 20 2.36 -9.46 4.13
C CYS A 20 2.05 -8.84 5.50
N LEU A 21 2.65 -7.69 5.80
CA LEU A 21 2.22 -6.84 6.91
C LEU A 21 1.15 -5.89 6.39
N PHE A 22 0.17 -5.57 7.22
CA PHE A 22 -0.81 -4.49 7.01
C PHE A 22 -0.93 -3.63 8.28
N SER A 23 -0.64 -2.33 8.18
CA SER A 23 -0.69 -1.37 9.29
C SER A 23 -2.07 -0.71 9.39
N CYS A 24 -2.85 -0.99 10.44
CA CYS A 24 -4.15 -0.36 10.68
C CYS A 24 -4.61 -0.53 12.14
N GLY A 25 -5.10 0.54 12.78
CA GLY A 25 -5.50 0.52 14.19
C GLY A 25 -4.36 0.87 15.14
N GLY A 26 -4.37 0.32 16.36
CA GLY A 26 -3.31 0.53 17.35
C GLY A 26 -3.45 1.82 18.15
N ILE A 27 -2.93 1.77 19.38
CA ILE A 27 -3.00 2.88 20.35
C ILE A 27 -1.61 3.44 20.72
N LEU A 28 -0.54 2.76 20.32
CA LEU A 28 0.83 3.19 20.59
C LEU A 28 1.22 4.30 19.62
N ASP A 29 1.89 5.34 20.11
CA ASP A 29 2.34 6.51 19.35
C ASP A 29 3.87 6.67 19.28
N GLN A 30 4.59 6.12 20.27
CA GLN A 30 6.05 6.12 20.36
C GLN A 30 6.69 5.54 19.09
N HIS A 31 7.52 6.34 18.43
CA HIS A 31 8.22 5.98 17.17
C HIS A 31 7.31 5.51 16.02
N ARG A 32 6.01 5.82 16.09
CA ARG A 32 5.05 5.44 15.04
C ARG A 32 5.16 6.36 13.83
N HIS A 33 5.19 5.78 12.64
CA HIS A 33 5.20 6.53 11.40
C HIS A 33 3.81 7.01 10.97
N TYR A 34 3.78 7.86 9.96
CA TYR A 34 2.56 8.26 9.24
C TYR A 34 2.20 7.20 8.18
N ASP A 35 2.01 5.95 8.61
CA ASP A 35 1.95 4.74 7.77
C ASP A 35 0.58 4.03 7.78
N ALA A 36 -0.50 4.72 8.14
CA ALA A 36 -1.81 4.07 8.18
C ALA A 36 -2.19 3.48 6.81
N LEU A 37 -2.67 2.23 6.82
CA LEU A 37 -2.99 1.39 5.66
C LEU A 37 -1.79 0.94 4.82
N ASN A 38 -0.56 1.14 5.29
CA ASN A 38 0.64 0.58 4.66
C ASN A 38 0.54 -0.94 4.56
N PHE A 39 1.15 -1.51 3.53
CA PHE A 39 1.40 -2.94 3.43
C PHE A 39 2.85 -3.19 3.03
N THR A 40 3.44 -4.29 3.46
CA THR A 40 4.74 -4.76 2.94
C THR A 40 4.59 -6.20 2.49
N ILE A 41 5.32 -6.62 1.46
CA ILE A 41 5.22 -7.99 0.92
C ILE A 41 6.61 -8.60 0.81
N TYR A 42 6.77 -9.76 1.43
CA TYR A 42 7.92 -10.64 1.27
C TYR A 42 7.49 -11.94 0.57
N HIS A 43 8.27 -12.39 -0.40
CA HIS A 43 8.25 -13.76 -0.93
C HIS A 43 9.62 -14.08 -1.52
N ARG A 44 10.43 -14.89 -0.82
CA ARG A 44 11.83 -15.21 -1.20
C ARG A 44 12.73 -13.96 -1.38
N GLY A 45 12.35 -12.86 -0.73
CA GLY A 45 12.91 -11.51 -0.88
C GLY A 45 11.84 -10.46 -0.56
N PHE A 46 12.24 -9.25 -0.19
CA PHE A 46 11.33 -8.13 0.04
C PHE A 46 10.93 -7.44 -1.26
N LEU A 47 9.65 -7.48 -1.61
CA LEU A 47 9.13 -7.11 -2.92
C LEU A 47 8.33 -5.80 -2.93
N ALA A 48 7.49 -5.59 -1.90
CA ALA A 48 6.89 -4.29 -1.59
C ALA A 48 7.45 -3.85 -0.24
N LEU A 49 8.29 -2.81 -0.25
CA LEU A 49 9.10 -2.39 0.91
C LEU A 49 8.42 -1.32 1.75
N ASP A 50 8.88 -1.19 2.98
CA ASP A 50 8.77 0.02 3.77
C ASP A 50 10.12 0.76 3.67
N SER A 51 10.15 1.93 3.04
CA SER A 51 11.40 2.55 2.58
C SER A 51 12.00 3.55 3.58
N GLY A 52 13.28 3.85 3.42
CA GLY A 52 14.07 4.71 4.30
C GLY A 52 14.71 3.96 5.48
N THR A 53 15.33 4.70 6.39
CA THR A 53 16.07 4.12 7.52
C THR A 53 16.24 5.07 8.71
N ARG A 54 16.61 4.50 9.87
CA ARG A 54 17.13 5.24 11.04
C ARG A 54 18.65 5.13 11.19
N TYR A 55 19.34 4.56 10.21
CA TYR A 55 20.78 4.40 10.27
C TYR A 55 21.47 5.76 10.43
N GLU A 56 22.29 5.90 11.46
CA GLU A 56 22.97 7.15 11.82
C GLU A 56 22.00 8.35 11.98
N GLU A 57 20.79 8.10 12.49
CA GLU A 57 19.76 9.15 12.69
C GLU A 57 20.21 10.33 13.56
N PHE A 58 21.15 10.11 14.49
CA PHE A 58 21.68 11.19 15.32
C PHE A 58 22.71 12.06 14.58
N VAL A 59 23.23 11.56 13.46
CA VAL A 59 24.10 12.32 12.53
C VAL A 59 23.24 13.01 11.47
N ASN A 60 22.20 12.34 10.98
CA ASN A 60 21.25 12.89 10.01
C ASN A 60 19.79 12.61 10.41
N GLY A 61 19.23 13.49 11.25
CA GLY A 61 17.82 13.44 11.65
C GLY A 61 16.85 13.94 10.57
N GLU A 62 17.35 14.59 9.50
CA GLU A 62 16.47 15.12 8.45
C GLU A 62 15.76 13.99 7.71
N HIS A 63 16.47 12.91 7.38
CA HIS A 63 15.90 11.75 6.69
C HIS A 63 14.78 11.10 7.51
N LEU A 64 15.02 10.90 8.82
CA LEU A 64 14.02 10.39 9.75
C LEU A 64 12.75 11.23 9.71
N ALA A 65 12.90 12.55 9.89
CA ALA A 65 11.77 13.45 10.08
C ALA A 65 11.02 13.78 8.78
N ASN A 66 11.71 13.86 7.64
CA ASN A 66 11.14 14.36 6.39
C ASN A 66 10.85 13.28 5.33
N TYR A 67 11.39 12.08 5.49
CA TYR A 67 11.14 10.96 4.58
C TYR A 67 10.68 9.71 5.32
N TYR A 68 11.55 9.09 6.11
CA TYR A 68 11.34 7.75 6.67
C TYR A 68 10.06 7.64 7.51
N ALA A 69 9.79 8.62 8.37
CA ALA A 69 8.57 8.62 9.18
C ALA A 69 7.32 9.13 8.43
N GLN A 70 7.48 9.72 7.25
CA GLN A 70 6.41 10.38 6.49
C GLN A 70 5.75 9.40 5.51
N THR A 71 4.46 9.60 5.21
CA THR A 71 3.67 8.66 4.38
C THR A 71 4.29 8.36 3.01
N VAL A 72 5.05 9.28 2.43
CA VAL A 72 5.77 9.08 1.14
C VAL A 72 6.74 7.91 1.14
N ALA A 73 7.22 7.47 2.30
CA ALA A 73 8.12 6.34 2.41
C ALA A 73 7.42 4.97 2.45
N HIS A 74 6.08 4.96 2.49
CA HIS A 74 5.26 3.78 2.75
C HIS A 74 4.36 3.47 1.54
N ASN A 75 3.93 2.22 1.42
CA ASN A 75 3.00 1.79 0.36
C ASN A 75 1.57 2.27 0.68
N CYS A 76 1.36 3.58 0.69
CA CYS A 76 0.14 4.29 1.10
C CYS A 76 -0.43 5.09 -0.08
N VAL A 77 -1.39 5.96 0.21
CA VAL A 77 -1.87 6.98 -0.73
C VAL A 77 -1.45 8.37 -0.25
N LEU A 78 -1.14 9.27 -1.17
CA LEU A 78 -0.88 10.69 -0.92
C LEU A 78 -2.05 11.53 -1.43
N ILE A 79 -2.33 12.64 -0.76
CA ILE A 79 -3.29 13.68 -1.16
C ILE A 79 -2.56 15.03 -1.08
N HIS A 80 -2.29 15.63 -2.23
CA HIS A 80 -1.51 16.86 -2.34
C HIS A 80 -2.41 18.09 -2.26
N GLN A 81 -2.54 18.65 -1.06
CA GLN A 81 -3.21 19.92 -0.83
C GLN A 81 -2.17 21.07 -0.87
N PRO A 82 -2.36 22.10 -1.72
CA PRO A 82 -1.50 23.27 -1.72
C PRO A 82 -1.49 23.98 -0.37
N GLY A 83 -0.29 24.37 0.11
CA GLY A 83 -0.12 25.10 1.36
C GLY A 83 -0.31 24.26 2.63
N GLU A 84 -0.54 22.95 2.51
CA GLU A 84 -0.65 22.06 3.66
C GLU A 84 0.67 22.03 4.46
N PRO A 85 0.65 22.31 5.77
CA PRO A 85 1.85 22.31 6.59
C PRO A 85 2.38 20.87 6.78
N PRO A 86 3.70 20.70 6.96
CA PRO A 86 4.30 19.39 7.19
C PRO A 86 3.80 18.75 8.50
N ALA A 87 3.62 17.43 8.48
CA ALA A 87 3.28 16.65 9.66
C ALA A 87 4.54 16.49 10.54
N ARG A 88 4.48 17.01 11.78
CA ARG A 88 5.64 17.04 12.69
C ARG A 88 6.07 15.65 13.13
N TYR A 89 7.36 15.46 13.39
CA TYR A 89 7.88 14.21 13.95
C TYR A 89 8.96 14.50 14.99
N TRP A 90 9.14 13.61 15.97
CA TRP A 90 10.04 13.85 17.12
C TRP A 90 11.53 13.92 16.72
N GLY A 91 11.89 13.29 15.59
CA GLY A 91 13.27 13.11 15.13
C GLY A 91 13.93 14.31 14.43
N GLY A 92 13.26 15.47 14.33
CA GLY A 92 13.85 16.66 13.72
C GLY A 92 12.84 17.68 13.19
N THR A 93 13.34 18.76 12.59
CA THR A 93 12.49 19.74 11.91
C THR A 93 11.97 19.17 10.61
N VAL A 94 10.65 19.07 10.49
CA VAL A 94 9.99 18.71 9.22
C VAL A 94 9.75 19.99 8.43
N THR A 95 10.35 20.08 7.25
CA THR A 95 10.26 21.24 6.36
C THR A 95 9.57 20.91 5.04
N GLY A 96 9.52 19.63 4.65
CA GLY A 96 8.84 19.16 3.45
C GLY A 96 7.48 18.53 3.74
N ASN A 97 6.47 18.85 2.92
CA ASN A 97 5.23 18.10 2.85
C ASN A 97 5.09 17.46 1.46
N HIS A 98 4.76 16.17 1.43
CA HIS A 98 4.54 15.41 0.20
C HIS A 98 3.14 14.77 0.16
N GLY A 99 2.14 15.44 0.72
CA GLY A 99 0.73 15.02 0.66
C GLY A 99 0.37 13.87 1.60
N GLY A 100 1.21 13.59 2.60
CA GLY A 100 1.05 12.46 3.52
C GLY A 100 -0.06 12.62 4.57
N GLN A 101 -0.15 11.70 5.51
CA GLN A 101 -1.06 11.77 6.64
C GLN A 101 -0.64 12.89 7.60
N HIS A 102 -1.62 13.48 8.28
CA HIS A 102 -1.42 14.51 9.30
C HIS A 102 -1.34 13.94 10.72
N LYS A 103 -1.93 12.75 10.96
CA LYS A 103 -1.94 12.07 12.26
C LYS A 103 -1.47 10.62 12.10
N ALA A 104 -0.48 10.22 12.89
CA ALA A 104 -0.01 8.84 12.96
C ALA A 104 -1.05 7.87 13.57
N LEU A 105 -1.99 8.41 14.37
CA LEU A 105 -3.12 7.67 14.95
C LEU A 105 -4.43 8.06 14.28
N GLY A 106 -5.39 7.13 14.29
CA GLY A 106 -6.77 7.38 13.86
C GLY A 106 -7.30 6.39 12.83
N SER A 107 -6.45 5.48 12.32
CA SER A 107 -6.94 4.41 11.46
C SER A 107 -7.70 3.36 12.24
N VAL A 108 -8.70 2.74 11.60
CA VAL A 108 -9.59 1.76 12.22
C VAL A 108 -9.68 0.53 11.32
N LEU A 109 -9.37 -0.65 11.87
CA LEU A 109 -9.61 -1.91 11.18
C LEU A 109 -11.12 -2.19 11.20
N LYS A 110 -11.75 -2.17 10.03
CA LYS A 110 -13.19 -2.32 9.85
C LYS A 110 -13.58 -3.78 9.63
N ALA A 111 -12.73 -4.55 8.97
CA ALA A 111 -12.99 -5.95 8.67
C ALA A 111 -11.70 -6.78 8.70
N PHE A 112 -11.82 -8.03 9.15
CA PHE A 112 -10.76 -9.04 9.07
C PHE A 112 -11.40 -10.42 8.99
N GLU A 113 -10.98 -11.24 8.03
CA GLU A 113 -11.26 -12.67 8.00
C GLU A 113 -10.06 -13.45 7.48
N THR A 114 -9.91 -14.67 7.96
CA THR A 114 -8.85 -15.60 7.53
C THR A 114 -9.42 -17.00 7.41
N ASN A 115 -8.98 -17.73 6.39
CA ASN A 115 -9.32 -19.13 6.16
C ASN A 115 -8.26 -19.79 5.26
N ARG A 116 -8.50 -21.05 4.86
CA ARG A 116 -7.56 -21.84 4.05
C ARG A 116 -7.37 -21.34 2.62
N ASP A 117 -8.27 -20.50 2.13
CA ASP A 117 -8.28 -20.06 0.74
C ASP A 117 -7.78 -18.62 0.58
N TYR A 118 -8.10 -17.74 1.54
CA TYR A 118 -7.73 -16.34 1.50
C TYR A 118 -7.72 -15.68 2.89
N VAL A 119 -7.06 -14.52 2.95
CA VAL A 119 -7.13 -13.58 4.07
C VAL A 119 -7.64 -12.24 3.54
N TYR A 120 -8.53 -11.57 4.27
CA TYR A 120 -9.06 -10.26 3.89
C TYR A 120 -8.99 -9.29 5.07
N VAL A 121 -8.57 -8.06 4.78
CA VAL A 121 -8.55 -6.93 5.70
C VAL A 121 -9.18 -5.70 5.05
N ALA A 122 -9.86 -4.88 5.85
CA ALA A 122 -10.33 -3.57 5.42
C ALA A 122 -10.06 -2.53 6.51
N GLY A 123 -9.46 -1.41 6.13
CA GLY A 123 -9.11 -0.31 7.03
C GLY A 123 -9.61 1.03 6.53
N ASP A 124 -9.90 1.92 7.48
CA ASP A 124 -10.26 3.32 7.25
C ASP A 124 -9.22 4.20 7.94
N ALA A 125 -8.53 5.06 7.18
CA ALA A 125 -7.56 6.03 7.69
C ALA A 125 -7.97 7.47 7.39
N THR A 126 -9.24 7.73 7.11
CA THR A 126 -9.74 9.07 6.79
C THR A 126 -9.33 10.09 7.85
N ALA A 127 -9.44 9.73 9.13
CA ALA A 127 -9.04 10.59 10.26
C ALA A 127 -7.54 10.92 10.28
N CYS A 128 -6.68 10.05 9.72
CA CYS A 128 -5.24 10.27 9.61
C CYS A 128 -4.89 11.38 8.61
N TYR A 129 -5.69 11.57 7.55
CA TYR A 129 -5.48 12.61 6.54
C TYR A 129 -6.15 13.95 6.90
N GLN A 130 -7.03 13.97 7.89
CA GLN A 130 -7.80 15.17 8.27
C GLN A 130 -7.07 16.01 9.32
N HIS A 131 -7.02 17.32 9.09
CA HIS A 131 -6.41 18.30 9.99
C HIS A 131 -7.27 18.56 11.23
N GLY A 132 -8.59 18.48 11.07
CA GLY A 132 -9.57 18.92 12.05
C GLY A 132 -9.77 20.43 12.04
N ALA A 133 -10.60 20.95 12.95
CA ALA A 133 -10.93 22.37 13.04
C ALA A 133 -9.75 23.31 13.39
N LYS A 134 -8.58 22.75 13.75
CA LYS A 134 -7.37 23.51 14.08
C LYS A 134 -6.47 23.59 12.84
N GLY A 135 -6.26 24.78 12.31
CA GLY A 135 -5.26 25.00 11.24
C GLY A 135 -5.65 26.00 10.16
N GLY A 136 -6.90 26.45 10.10
CA GLY A 136 -7.35 27.48 9.16
C GLY A 136 -7.33 27.07 7.68
N LEU A 137 -6.91 25.84 7.36
CA LEU A 137 -6.98 25.24 6.04
C LEU A 137 -8.25 24.40 5.89
N PRO A 138 -8.86 24.35 4.70
CA PRO A 138 -9.93 23.40 4.44
C PRO A 138 -9.39 21.97 4.59
N GLU A 139 -10.24 21.03 4.99
CA GLU A 139 -9.87 19.61 4.98
C GLU A 139 -9.45 19.18 3.58
N LYS A 140 -8.48 18.26 3.46
CA LYS A 140 -8.11 17.68 2.15
C LYS A 140 -8.84 16.40 1.80
N CYS A 141 -9.31 15.66 2.80
CA CYS A 141 -9.76 14.29 2.66
C CYS A 141 -11.18 14.11 3.22
N ARG A 142 -12.06 13.51 2.41
CA ARG A 142 -13.40 13.03 2.83
C ARG A 142 -13.40 11.52 3.08
N LEU A 143 -12.57 10.76 2.38
CA LEU A 143 -12.47 9.31 2.52
C LEU A 143 -11.08 8.83 2.13
N ALA A 144 -10.47 7.98 2.96
CA ALA A 144 -9.27 7.22 2.61
C ALA A 144 -9.37 5.83 3.23
N THR A 145 -9.75 4.85 2.40
CA THR A 145 -9.97 3.45 2.83
C THR A 145 -9.23 2.47 1.95
N ARG A 146 -8.84 1.33 2.51
CA ARG A 146 -8.16 0.23 1.83
C ARG A 146 -8.81 -1.09 2.15
N GLN A 147 -9.06 -1.90 1.12
CA GLN A 147 -9.45 -3.30 1.20
C GLN A 147 -8.34 -4.13 0.55
N LEU A 148 -7.84 -5.15 1.23
CA LEU A 148 -6.79 -6.04 0.72
C LEU A 148 -7.22 -7.49 0.92
N VAL A 149 -7.27 -8.24 -0.19
CA VAL A 149 -7.52 -9.68 -0.22
C VAL A 149 -6.24 -10.39 -0.64
N PHE A 150 -5.71 -11.26 0.22
CA PHE A 150 -4.61 -12.17 -0.10
C PHE A 150 -5.18 -13.55 -0.43
N LEU A 151 -5.22 -13.90 -1.72
CA LEU A 151 -5.56 -15.21 -2.22
C LEU A 151 -4.34 -16.13 -2.13
N LEU A 152 -4.45 -17.15 -1.30
CA LEU A 152 -3.30 -17.98 -0.97
C LEU A 152 -2.82 -18.80 -2.19
N PRO A 153 -1.49 -18.90 -2.41
CA PRO A 153 -0.40 -18.32 -1.63
C PRO A 153 0.29 -17.10 -2.27
N HIS A 154 -0.20 -16.57 -3.39
CA HIS A 154 0.61 -15.73 -4.28
C HIS A 154 -0.03 -14.42 -4.75
N HIS A 155 -1.34 -14.20 -4.53
CA HIS A 155 -2.05 -13.10 -5.18
C HIS A 155 -2.68 -12.16 -4.19
N PHE A 156 -2.48 -10.85 -4.36
CA PHE A 156 -3.14 -9.81 -3.59
C PHE A 156 -4.01 -8.98 -4.52
N VAL A 157 -5.22 -8.65 -4.06
CA VAL A 157 -6.08 -7.65 -4.69
C VAL A 157 -6.24 -6.50 -3.70
N ILE A 158 -5.82 -5.32 -4.11
CA ILE A 158 -5.84 -4.10 -3.29
C ILE A 158 -6.81 -3.12 -3.92
N PHE A 159 -7.78 -2.67 -3.14
CA PHE A 159 -8.80 -1.72 -3.55
C PHE A 159 -8.85 -0.55 -2.58
N ASP A 160 -8.54 0.64 -3.09
CA ASP A 160 -8.59 1.88 -2.31
C ASP A 160 -9.74 2.77 -2.80
N ARG A 161 -10.43 3.39 -1.85
CA ARG A 161 -11.37 4.50 -2.14
C ARG A 161 -10.82 5.76 -1.52
N VAL A 162 -10.61 6.77 -2.36
CA VAL A 162 -9.96 8.03 -1.97
C VAL A 162 -10.79 9.20 -2.47
N GLU A 163 -11.39 9.93 -1.54
CA GLU A 163 -12.18 11.12 -1.83
C GLU A 163 -11.54 12.36 -1.21
N THR A 164 -11.34 13.36 -2.06
CA THR A 164 -10.77 14.67 -1.73
C THR A 164 -11.85 15.73 -1.73
N THR A 165 -11.64 16.79 -0.95
CA THR A 165 -12.57 17.94 -0.87
C THR A 165 -12.51 18.84 -2.10
N ASP A 166 -11.39 18.81 -2.82
CA ASP A 166 -11.13 19.55 -4.07
C ASP A 166 -10.63 18.57 -5.14
N ALA A 167 -11.19 18.66 -6.36
CA ALA A 167 -10.80 17.83 -7.48
C ALA A 167 -9.35 18.06 -7.94
N ALA A 168 -8.80 19.24 -7.65
CA ALA A 168 -7.43 19.61 -7.99
C ALA A 168 -6.38 18.95 -7.08
N TYR A 169 -6.78 18.39 -5.93
CA TYR A 169 -5.85 17.68 -5.05
C TYR A 169 -5.43 16.36 -5.70
N ARG A 170 -4.19 16.33 -6.20
CA ARG A 170 -3.61 15.14 -6.81
C ARG A 170 -3.57 14.01 -5.79
N LYS A 171 -3.87 12.79 -6.24
CA LYS A 171 -3.77 11.57 -5.46
C LYS A 171 -2.72 10.67 -6.07
N ASP A 172 -1.82 10.13 -5.25
CA ASP A 172 -0.78 9.20 -5.69
C ASP A 172 -0.85 7.94 -4.83
N TRP A 173 -1.05 6.78 -5.44
CA TRP A 173 -0.90 5.47 -4.79
C TRP A 173 0.55 5.00 -4.94
N LEU A 174 1.16 4.51 -3.85
CA LEU A 174 2.60 4.23 -3.80
C LEU A 174 2.90 2.73 -3.69
N ILE A 175 3.93 2.28 -4.41
CA ILE A 175 4.60 1.00 -4.15
C ILE A 175 6.13 1.14 -4.24
N HIS A 176 6.84 0.68 -3.21
CA HIS A 176 8.29 0.81 -3.05
C HIS A 176 9.01 -0.51 -3.37
N THR A 177 10.15 -0.42 -4.07
CA THR A 177 10.95 -1.55 -4.53
C THR A 177 12.43 -1.37 -4.23
N ALA A 178 13.13 -2.49 -4.03
CA ALA A 178 14.55 -2.49 -3.63
C ALA A 178 15.46 -1.92 -4.73
N HIS A 179 15.10 -2.22 -5.98
CA HIS A 179 15.81 -1.85 -7.21
C HIS A 179 14.83 -1.20 -8.19
N GLU A 180 15.36 -0.71 -9.31
CA GLU A 180 14.57 -0.11 -10.38
C GLU A 180 13.53 -1.12 -10.91
N PRO A 181 12.23 -0.78 -10.88
CA PRO A 181 11.20 -1.63 -11.45
C PRO A 181 11.17 -1.51 -12.98
N VAL A 182 10.78 -2.60 -13.65
CA VAL A 182 10.48 -2.58 -15.08
C VAL A 182 8.99 -2.27 -15.27
N LEU A 183 8.68 -1.27 -16.10
CA LEU A 183 7.31 -0.88 -16.44
C LEU A 183 6.97 -1.24 -17.89
N GLU A 184 5.87 -1.96 -18.07
CA GLU A 184 5.29 -2.29 -19.37
C GLU A 184 3.81 -1.88 -19.37
N GLY A 185 3.54 -0.66 -19.87
CA GLY A 185 2.21 -0.05 -19.75
C GLY A 185 1.81 0.14 -18.29
N LYS A 186 0.81 -0.60 -17.82
CA LYS A 186 0.30 -0.58 -16.44
C LYS A 186 0.75 -1.76 -15.59
N LEU A 187 1.71 -2.53 -16.08
CA LEU A 187 2.32 -3.64 -15.36
C LEU A 187 3.70 -3.22 -14.86
N LEU A 188 3.89 -3.31 -13.56
CA LEU A 188 5.17 -3.21 -12.88
C LEU A 188 5.72 -4.62 -12.64
N ARG A 189 7.02 -4.81 -12.91
CA ARG A 189 7.79 -5.98 -12.46
C ARG A 189 8.96 -5.52 -11.60
N ALA A 190 9.11 -6.12 -10.42
CA ALA A 190 10.24 -5.86 -9.53
C ALA A 190 10.77 -7.17 -8.95
N ASP A 191 12.09 -7.27 -8.85
CA ASP A 191 12.78 -8.46 -8.36
C ASP A 191 13.64 -8.06 -7.15
N HIS A 192 13.73 -8.94 -6.16
CA HIS A 192 14.65 -8.79 -5.03
C HIS A 192 14.95 -10.15 -4.40
N GLY A 193 16.21 -10.41 -4.02
CA GLY A 193 16.65 -11.73 -3.59
C GLY A 193 16.36 -12.79 -4.66
N ARG A 194 15.55 -13.81 -4.32
CA ARG A 194 15.06 -14.83 -5.27
C ARG A 194 13.60 -14.60 -5.68
N GLY A 195 12.97 -13.56 -5.15
CA GLY A 195 11.57 -13.22 -5.37
C GLY A 195 11.38 -12.36 -6.62
N ARG A 196 10.16 -12.45 -7.17
CA ARG A 196 9.61 -11.60 -8.22
C ARG A 196 8.22 -11.15 -7.85
N MET A 197 7.92 -9.89 -8.13
CA MET A 197 6.61 -9.29 -8.04
C MET A 197 6.18 -8.76 -9.40
N PHE A 198 4.94 -9.05 -9.76
CA PHE A 198 4.17 -8.31 -10.75
C PHE A 198 3.09 -7.50 -10.04
N CYS A 199 2.93 -6.23 -10.37
CA CYS A 199 1.82 -5.39 -9.91
C CYS A 199 1.12 -4.78 -11.12
N ARG A 200 -0.15 -5.11 -11.34
CA ARG A 200 -0.97 -4.54 -12.41
C ARG A 200 -1.96 -3.54 -11.87
N THR A 201 -1.94 -2.34 -12.43
CA THR A 201 -2.94 -1.30 -12.18
C THR A 201 -4.13 -1.48 -13.14
N LEU A 202 -5.31 -1.75 -12.59
CA LEU A 202 -6.57 -1.88 -13.33
C LEU A 202 -7.42 -0.61 -13.22
N LEU A 203 -7.39 0.05 -12.06
CA LEU A 203 -8.08 1.32 -11.84
C LEU A 203 -7.16 2.35 -11.18
N PRO A 204 -7.34 3.65 -11.50
CA PRO A 204 -8.26 4.14 -12.53
C PRO A 204 -7.82 3.77 -13.96
N GLN A 205 -8.78 3.67 -14.90
CA GLN A 205 -8.49 3.23 -16.27
C GLN A 205 -7.63 4.23 -17.06
N ASP A 206 -7.52 5.47 -16.60
CA ASP A 206 -6.64 6.50 -17.13
C ASP A 206 -5.36 6.69 -16.28
N ALA A 207 -5.05 5.76 -15.37
CA ALA A 207 -3.90 5.86 -14.47
C ALA A 207 -2.58 6.11 -15.21
N VAL A 208 -1.77 7.02 -14.65
CA VAL A 208 -0.40 7.32 -15.05
C VAL A 208 0.54 6.76 -13.99
N LEU A 209 1.56 6.01 -14.43
CA LEU A 209 2.58 5.40 -13.55
C LEU A 209 3.89 6.19 -13.70
N THR A 210 4.41 6.70 -12.59
CA THR A 210 5.66 7.48 -12.57
C THR A 210 6.68 6.80 -11.67
N PRO A 211 7.79 6.23 -12.20
CA PRO A 211 8.87 5.73 -11.37
C PRO A 211 9.67 6.90 -10.78
N VAL A 212 9.96 6.83 -9.49
CA VAL A 212 10.78 7.79 -8.76
C VAL A 212 11.83 7.03 -7.97
N GLY A 213 13.11 7.28 -8.24
CA GLY A 213 14.20 6.58 -7.59
C GLY A 213 15.52 6.70 -8.34
N GLY A 214 16.48 5.89 -7.92
CA GLY A 214 17.84 5.89 -8.46
C GLY A 214 18.71 7.00 -7.87
N PRO A 215 19.99 7.11 -8.30
CA PRO A 215 20.96 8.02 -7.71
C PRO A 215 20.45 9.47 -7.53
N GLY A 216 20.36 9.92 -6.27
CA GLY A 216 19.90 11.26 -5.90
C GLY A 216 18.38 11.44 -5.91
N LYS A 217 17.61 10.36 -6.04
CA LYS A 217 16.14 10.35 -5.99
C LYS A 217 15.56 9.16 -5.22
N GLU A 218 16.40 8.35 -4.58
CA GLU A 218 16.01 7.17 -3.80
C GLU A 218 14.96 7.53 -2.74
N PHE A 219 15.12 8.72 -2.15
CA PHE A 219 14.29 9.25 -1.08
C PHE A 219 13.70 10.62 -1.48
N TRP A 220 13.35 10.78 -2.76
CA TRP A 220 12.83 12.03 -3.29
C TRP A 220 11.46 12.36 -2.72
N ALA A 221 11.34 13.46 -1.99
CA ALA A 221 10.08 13.96 -1.47
C ALA A 221 10.12 15.47 -1.25
N ALA A 222 8.99 16.14 -1.41
CA ALA A 222 8.83 17.58 -1.17
C ALA A 222 9.89 18.46 -1.88
N GLY A 223 10.30 18.06 -3.10
CA GLY A 223 11.20 18.85 -3.96
C GLY A 223 12.70 18.62 -3.75
N LYS A 224 13.11 17.70 -2.87
CA LYS A 224 14.53 17.29 -2.76
C LYS A 224 14.67 15.80 -2.41
N ASN A 225 15.89 15.27 -2.55
CA ASN A 225 16.25 13.99 -1.96
C ASN A 225 16.55 14.19 -0.47
N TRP A 226 16.00 13.32 0.38
CA TRP A 226 16.36 13.27 1.79
C TRP A 226 17.44 12.21 1.97
N ASP A 227 18.69 12.58 1.72
CA ASP A 227 19.81 11.65 1.72
C ASP A 227 19.98 10.95 3.07
N ILE A 228 20.62 9.77 3.06
CA ILE A 228 21.03 9.03 4.24
C ILE A 228 22.54 9.12 4.43
N VAL A 229 23.01 8.90 5.66
CA VAL A 229 24.42 8.55 5.85
C VAL A 229 24.61 7.12 5.35
N ASN A 230 25.49 6.91 4.38
CA ASN A 230 25.68 5.58 3.77
C ASN A 230 27.03 4.93 4.11
N LYS A 231 27.83 5.57 4.97
CA LYS A 231 29.17 5.08 5.33
C LYS A 231 29.07 3.68 5.93
N GLY A 232 29.69 2.70 5.28
CA GLY A 232 29.72 1.32 5.76
C GLY A 232 28.50 0.47 5.37
N LEU A 233 27.49 1.06 4.71
CA LEU A 233 26.38 0.31 4.13
C LEU A 233 26.83 -0.42 2.86
N LYS A 234 26.37 -1.66 2.71
CA LYS A 234 26.55 -2.48 1.52
C LYS A 234 25.41 -2.23 0.52
N PRO A 235 25.57 -2.63 -0.75
CA PRO A 235 24.49 -2.54 -1.73
C PRO A 235 23.18 -3.21 -1.29
N GLU A 236 23.26 -4.33 -0.58
CA GLU A 236 22.08 -5.02 -0.03
C GLU A 236 21.39 -4.21 1.08
N ASP A 237 22.16 -3.53 1.94
CA ASP A 237 21.57 -2.67 2.98
C ASP A 237 20.79 -1.52 2.33
N LEU A 238 21.34 -0.91 1.27
CA LEU A 238 20.68 0.14 0.49
C LEU A 238 19.44 -0.39 -0.25
N ALA A 239 19.52 -1.59 -0.82
CA ALA A 239 18.38 -2.24 -1.47
C ALA A 239 17.23 -2.44 -0.48
N MET A 240 17.54 -2.85 0.75
CA MET A 240 16.56 -3.01 1.82
C MET A 240 15.94 -1.72 2.33
N MET A 241 16.58 -0.57 2.10
CA MET A 241 16.01 0.74 2.39
C MET A 241 15.05 1.23 1.30
N GLY A 242 14.92 0.51 0.18
CA GLY A 242 14.06 0.88 -0.94
C GLY A 242 14.62 2.06 -1.74
N GLN A 243 15.13 1.78 -2.94
CA GLN A 243 15.77 2.80 -3.79
C GLN A 243 14.84 3.38 -4.85
N TRP A 244 13.65 2.81 -4.99
CA TRP A 244 12.66 3.20 -5.98
C TRP A 244 11.26 3.09 -5.42
N ARG A 245 10.36 3.90 -5.98
CA ARG A 245 8.92 3.73 -5.88
C ARG A 245 8.25 3.99 -7.22
N VAL A 246 7.03 3.52 -7.37
CA VAL A 246 6.14 3.94 -8.44
C VAL A 246 4.94 4.65 -7.85
N GLU A 247 4.69 5.85 -8.35
CA GLU A 247 3.52 6.66 -8.03
C GLU A 247 2.46 6.42 -9.11
N VAL A 248 1.27 6.00 -8.69
CA VAL A 248 0.12 5.80 -9.58
C VAL A 248 -0.89 6.90 -9.34
N SER A 249 -1.11 7.74 -10.35
CA SER A 249 -2.03 8.89 -10.26
C SER A 249 -3.20 8.74 -11.24
N PRO A 250 -4.40 9.25 -10.90
CA PRO A 250 -5.48 9.44 -11.86
C PRO A 250 -5.02 10.28 -13.06
N GLY A 251 -5.46 9.93 -14.27
CA GLY A 251 -5.12 10.68 -15.49
C GLY A 251 -5.82 12.05 -15.59
N ALA A 252 -6.86 12.28 -14.80
CA ALA A 252 -7.61 13.53 -14.76
C ALA A 252 -8.00 13.90 -13.32
N ALA A 253 -8.12 15.20 -13.07
CA ALA A 253 -8.57 15.77 -11.80
C ALA A 253 -10.04 15.38 -11.51
N ARG A 254 -10.30 14.86 -10.31
CA ARG A 254 -11.64 14.54 -9.79
C ARG A 254 -11.60 14.36 -8.28
N GLN A 255 -12.74 14.52 -7.61
CA GLN A 255 -12.79 14.43 -6.15
C GLN A 255 -12.64 12.99 -5.67
N ALA A 256 -13.35 12.04 -6.28
CA ALA A 256 -13.36 10.64 -5.89
C ALA A 256 -12.64 9.77 -6.92
N ASP A 257 -11.68 8.99 -6.43
CA ASP A 257 -10.96 7.98 -7.20
C ASP A 257 -11.03 6.63 -6.49
N VAL A 258 -11.07 5.58 -7.29
CA VAL A 258 -10.84 4.21 -6.82
C VAL A 258 -9.59 3.68 -7.48
N PHE A 259 -8.73 3.05 -6.67
CA PHE A 259 -7.54 2.37 -7.14
C PHE A 259 -7.77 0.87 -7.03
N LEU A 260 -7.41 0.12 -8.07
CA LEU A 260 -7.49 -1.33 -8.06
C LEU A 260 -6.19 -1.89 -8.62
N HIS A 261 -5.47 -2.59 -7.76
CA HIS A 261 -4.20 -3.22 -8.08
C HIS A 261 -4.28 -4.71 -7.82
N VAL A 262 -3.63 -5.49 -8.68
CA VAL A 262 -3.38 -6.90 -8.44
C VAL A 262 -1.89 -7.11 -8.36
N ILE A 263 -1.44 -7.72 -7.26
CA ILE A 263 -0.07 -8.13 -7.07
C ILE A 263 0.00 -9.65 -7.16
N GLN A 264 0.94 -10.16 -7.95
CA GLN A 264 1.33 -11.57 -7.94
C GLN A 264 2.80 -11.68 -7.53
N VAL A 265 3.08 -12.57 -6.59
CA VAL A 265 4.45 -12.88 -6.16
C VAL A 265 4.82 -14.32 -6.49
N GLY A 266 6.10 -14.54 -6.77
CA GLY A 266 6.68 -15.86 -7.03
C GLY A 266 8.20 -15.81 -7.00
N ASP A 267 8.86 -16.85 -7.50
CA ASP A 267 10.30 -16.80 -7.75
C ASP A 267 10.60 -16.07 -9.08
N GLN A 268 11.88 -15.80 -9.34
CA GLN A 268 12.31 -15.16 -10.60
C GLN A 268 12.15 -16.05 -11.85
N LYS A 269 11.68 -17.30 -11.72
CA LYS A 269 11.30 -18.14 -12.87
C LYS A 269 9.86 -17.90 -13.29
N LEU A 270 9.04 -17.20 -12.50
CA LEU A 270 7.71 -16.75 -12.89
C LEU A 270 7.82 -15.88 -14.16
N PRO A 271 7.40 -16.38 -15.33
CA PRO A 271 7.74 -15.74 -16.60
C PRO A 271 6.84 -14.54 -16.89
N GLN A 272 5.59 -14.60 -16.45
CA GLN A 272 4.58 -13.57 -16.66
C GLN A 272 3.55 -13.61 -15.54
N MET A 273 2.82 -12.51 -15.39
CA MET A 273 1.67 -12.44 -14.49
C MET A 273 0.51 -13.30 -15.02
N ASP A 274 -0.21 -13.95 -14.12
CA ASP A 274 -1.49 -14.60 -14.38
C ASP A 274 -2.50 -13.60 -14.95
N ARG A 275 -3.43 -14.11 -15.76
CA ARG A 275 -4.37 -13.26 -16.49
C ARG A 275 -5.33 -12.58 -15.53
N THR A 276 -5.47 -11.27 -15.70
CA THR A 276 -6.35 -10.41 -14.91
C THR A 276 -7.31 -9.65 -15.82
N GLU A 277 -8.58 -9.61 -15.47
CA GLU A 277 -9.63 -8.89 -16.18
C GLU A 277 -10.38 -7.97 -15.21
N LEU A 278 -10.52 -6.69 -15.55
CA LEU A 278 -11.32 -5.75 -14.76
C LEU A 278 -12.79 -6.16 -14.78
N LEU A 279 -13.39 -6.30 -13.60
CA LEU A 279 -14.83 -6.51 -13.44
C LEU A 279 -15.51 -5.18 -13.07
N GLN A 280 -16.58 -4.85 -13.79
CA GLN A 280 -17.42 -3.67 -13.55
C GLN A 280 -18.89 -4.09 -13.50
N GLU A 281 -19.33 -4.55 -12.34
CA GLU A 281 -20.69 -5.08 -12.13
C GLU A 281 -21.51 -4.09 -11.29
N GLY A 282 -22.33 -3.28 -11.93
CA GLY A 282 -23.14 -2.26 -11.25
C GLY A 282 -22.29 -1.33 -10.36
N PRO A 283 -22.56 -1.23 -9.04
CA PRO A 283 -21.79 -0.40 -8.11
C PRO A 283 -20.45 -1.01 -7.69
N ARG A 284 -20.10 -2.22 -8.18
CA ARG A 284 -18.89 -2.92 -7.79
C ARG A 284 -17.79 -2.78 -8.82
N ARG A 285 -16.55 -2.76 -8.33
CA ARG A 285 -15.33 -2.87 -9.13
C ARG A 285 -14.49 -4.00 -8.58
N GLY A 286 -13.78 -4.69 -9.45
CA GLY A 286 -13.02 -5.85 -9.03
C GLY A 286 -12.19 -6.44 -10.14
N VAL A 287 -11.73 -7.65 -9.90
CA VAL A 287 -10.90 -8.38 -10.85
C VAL A 287 -11.33 -9.83 -10.93
N ARG A 288 -11.29 -10.36 -12.15
CA ARG A 288 -11.23 -11.79 -12.43
C ARG A 288 -9.79 -12.20 -12.64
N LEU A 289 -9.31 -13.17 -11.85
CA LEU A 289 -8.00 -13.78 -11.95
C LEU A 289 -8.14 -15.18 -12.50
N SER A 290 -7.53 -15.46 -13.64
CA SER A 290 -7.48 -16.82 -14.20
C SER A 290 -6.17 -17.49 -13.80
N LEU A 291 -6.26 -18.47 -12.91
CA LEU A 291 -5.15 -19.30 -12.46
C LEU A 291 -5.26 -20.69 -13.11
N ALA A 292 -4.18 -21.47 -13.09
CA ALA A 292 -4.21 -22.84 -13.61
C ALA A 292 -5.34 -23.68 -12.93
N GLY A 293 -6.39 -23.99 -13.69
CA GLY A 293 -7.53 -24.81 -13.25
C GLY A 293 -8.53 -24.13 -12.29
N ARG A 294 -8.40 -22.82 -12.00
CA ARG A 294 -9.34 -22.09 -11.13
C ARG A 294 -9.42 -20.61 -11.51
N THR A 295 -10.60 -20.03 -11.34
CA THR A 295 -10.84 -18.59 -11.53
C THR A 295 -11.32 -17.97 -10.24
N TRP A 296 -10.82 -16.78 -9.91
CA TRP A 296 -11.27 -15.98 -8.79
C TRP A 296 -11.88 -14.67 -9.27
N ASP A 297 -13.08 -14.36 -8.81
CA ASP A 297 -13.68 -13.04 -8.95
C ASP A 297 -13.68 -12.38 -7.57
N VAL A 298 -13.01 -11.23 -7.46
CA VAL A 298 -12.96 -10.42 -6.23
C VAL A 298 -13.48 -9.04 -6.58
N THR A 299 -14.59 -8.64 -5.95
CA THR A 299 -15.24 -7.35 -6.21
C THR A 299 -15.51 -6.59 -4.92
N PHE A 300 -15.53 -5.27 -5.00
CA PHE A 300 -15.70 -4.36 -3.86
C PHE A 300 -16.74 -3.30 -4.19
N ASP A 301 -17.52 -2.89 -3.19
CA ASP A 301 -18.50 -1.83 -3.34
C ASP A 301 -17.79 -0.45 -3.39
N THR A 302 -18.08 0.33 -4.43
CA THR A 302 -17.44 1.64 -4.65
C THR A 302 -17.94 2.75 -3.72
N SER A 303 -19.01 2.50 -2.96
CA SER A 303 -19.65 3.46 -2.06
C SER A 303 -20.24 2.76 -0.84
N GLY A 304 -20.52 3.51 0.22
CA GLY A 304 -21.13 2.97 1.44
C GLY A 304 -20.13 2.17 2.30
N PRO A 305 -20.60 1.18 3.09
CA PRO A 305 -19.73 0.35 3.91
C PRO A 305 -18.58 -0.30 3.12
N LEU A 306 -17.51 -0.69 3.82
CA LEU A 306 -16.45 -1.50 3.24
C LEU A 306 -16.94 -2.93 3.12
N SER A 307 -17.42 -3.28 1.94
CA SER A 307 -17.98 -4.58 1.59
C SER A 307 -17.52 -5.01 0.21
N GLY A 308 -17.79 -6.27 -0.11
CA GLY A 308 -17.41 -6.86 -1.38
C GLY A 308 -17.86 -8.30 -1.46
N HIS A 309 -17.46 -8.97 -2.52
CA HIS A 309 -17.86 -10.32 -2.83
C HIS A 309 -16.70 -11.09 -3.44
N ILE A 310 -16.54 -12.34 -3.02
CA ILE A 310 -15.51 -13.24 -3.49
C ILE A 310 -16.13 -14.53 -4.01
N ARG A 311 -15.71 -14.92 -5.21
CA ARG A 311 -16.15 -16.16 -5.86
C ARG A 311 -14.94 -16.91 -6.40
N ARG A 312 -14.92 -18.22 -6.20
CA ARG A 312 -14.00 -19.16 -6.85
C ARG A 312 -14.78 -20.17 -7.68
N ALA A 313 -14.44 -20.25 -8.95
CA ALA A 313 -14.89 -21.31 -9.86
C ALA A 313 -13.71 -22.25 -10.20
N GLY A 314 -13.97 -23.56 -10.29
CA GLY A 314 -12.93 -24.57 -10.45
C GLY A 314 -12.15 -24.88 -9.16
N GLY A 315 -11.32 -25.92 -9.18
CA GLY A 315 -10.61 -26.44 -7.99
C GLY A 315 -11.47 -27.35 -7.09
N PRO A 316 -10.97 -27.69 -5.88
CA PRO A 316 -11.55 -28.76 -5.06
C PRO A 316 -12.90 -28.40 -4.39
N ALA A 317 -13.23 -27.12 -4.24
CA ALA A 317 -14.52 -26.68 -3.70
C ALA A 317 -14.91 -25.29 -4.24
N PRO A 318 -16.15 -25.10 -4.75
CA PRO A 318 -16.64 -23.78 -5.13
C PRO A 318 -16.77 -22.87 -3.90
N LEU A 319 -16.52 -21.58 -4.09
CA LEU A 319 -16.72 -20.54 -3.08
C LEU A 319 -17.52 -19.42 -3.72
N ASP A 320 -18.53 -18.91 -3.03
CA ASP A 320 -19.36 -17.79 -3.48
C ASP A 320 -19.97 -17.15 -2.23
N ARG A 321 -19.39 -16.03 -1.79
CA ARG A 321 -19.79 -15.39 -0.52
C ARG A 321 -19.44 -13.90 -0.47
N PRO A 322 -20.17 -13.11 0.35
CA PRO A 322 -19.72 -11.77 0.70
C PRO A 322 -18.40 -11.83 1.49
N LEU A 323 -17.57 -10.80 1.32
CA LEU A 323 -16.47 -10.51 2.22
C LEU A 323 -17.03 -10.04 3.57
N THR A 324 -16.39 -10.41 4.67
CA THR A 324 -16.86 -9.98 6.01
C THR A 324 -16.88 -8.46 6.14
N THR A 325 -17.81 -7.91 6.94
CA THR A 325 -17.85 -6.47 7.27
C THR A 325 -17.47 -6.22 8.74
N THR A 326 -16.96 -7.24 9.42
CA THR A 326 -16.56 -7.22 10.83
C THR A 326 -15.16 -7.81 11.00
N VAL A 327 -14.53 -7.47 12.12
CA VAL A 327 -13.25 -8.07 12.54
C VAL A 327 -13.54 -9.40 13.21
N GLN A 328 -13.19 -10.51 12.55
CA GLN A 328 -13.35 -11.86 13.11
C GLN A 328 -12.21 -12.18 14.09
N ALA A 329 -12.48 -13.08 15.04
CA ALA A 329 -11.41 -13.61 15.87
C ALA A 329 -10.43 -14.42 15.02
N GLN A 330 -9.13 -14.33 15.33
CA GLN A 330 -8.14 -15.21 14.72
C GLN A 330 -8.44 -16.66 15.10
N SER A 331 -8.62 -17.52 14.12
CA SER A 331 -8.90 -18.94 14.32
C SER A 331 -8.14 -19.78 13.28
N GLY A 332 -7.75 -21.00 13.67
CA GLY A 332 -7.17 -21.98 12.73
C GLY A 332 -5.79 -21.62 12.20
N ILE A 333 -4.82 -21.40 13.09
CA ILE A 333 -3.39 -21.34 12.73
C ILE A 333 -2.92 -22.73 12.29
#